data_AF-A0A2D4P4E5-F1
#
_entry.id   AF-A0A2D4P4E5-F1
#
_cell.length_a   1.000
_cell.length_b   1.000
_cell.length_c   1.000
_cell.angle_alpha   90.00
_cell.angle_beta   90.00
_cell.angle_gamma   90.00
#
_symmetry.space_group_name_H-M   'P 1'
#
loop_
_entity.id
_entity.type
_entity.pdbx_description
1 polymer ?
#
loop_
_entity_poly.entity_id
_entity_poly.type
_entity_poly.pdbx_seq_one_letter_code
_entity_poly.pdbx_strand_id
1 'polypeptide(L)'
;MMKLVALHITSYSETNILKLIVSDVRRTLKFLQKYAFFILLGFSLFSKLFLKLFYSIEFTLYILAVALAYGIYKQDLPAPEEKPRNVVFVDMGHSAYQISVCAFNKGKLKVNC
;
A
#
# COMPACT_ATOMS: atom_id res chain seq x y z
N MET A 1 3.26 3.62 27.17
CA MET A 1 2.19 4.10 26.26
C MET A 1 2.68 3.97 24.81
N MET A 2 2.12 3.06 24.01
CA MET A 2 2.51 2.85 22.59
C MET A 2 1.89 3.95 21.72
N LYS A 3 2.72 4.79 21.09
CA LYS A 3 2.26 5.73 20.05
C LYS A 3 2.08 4.94 18.75
N LEU A 4 0.85 4.60 18.40
CA LEU A 4 0.50 4.09 17.07
C LEU A 4 0.25 5.29 16.15
N VAL A 5 0.87 5.29 14.96
CA VAL A 5 0.58 6.30 13.92
C VAL A 5 -0.25 5.62 12.83
N ALA A 6 -1.49 6.09 12.61
CA ALA A 6 -2.33 5.62 11.52
C ALA A 6 -2.23 6.57 10.33
N LEU A 7 -1.90 6.04 9.15
CA LEU A 7 -1.78 6.78 7.91
C LEU A 7 -2.89 6.35 6.96
N HIS A 8 -3.77 7.30 6.67
CA HIS A 8 -4.78 7.14 5.63
C HIS A 8 -4.14 7.38 4.26
N ILE A 9 -4.13 6.37 3.40
CA ILE A 9 -3.32 6.41 2.17
C ILE A 9 -3.79 7.50 1.21
N THR A 10 -5.09 7.80 1.17
CA THR A 10 -5.63 8.90 0.34
C THR A 10 -5.36 10.30 0.92
N SER A 11 -5.03 10.41 2.21
CA SER A 11 -4.75 11.68 2.89
C SER A 11 -3.28 11.89 3.22
N TYR A 12 -2.36 11.14 2.60
CA TYR A 12 -0.91 11.21 2.85
C TYR A 12 -0.41 12.65 2.87
N SER A 13 -0.25 13.19 4.06
CA SER A 13 0.10 14.58 4.35
C SER A 13 1.40 14.50 5.11
N GLU A 14 2.52 14.76 4.43
CA GLU A 14 3.68 15.44 5.04
C GLU A 14 4.82 15.74 4.04
N THR A 15 4.89 15.09 2.87
CA THR A 15 5.84 15.49 1.81
C THR A 15 5.23 15.39 0.41
N ASN A 16 5.48 16.37 -0.44
CA ASN A 16 4.96 16.43 -1.82
C ASN A 16 5.42 15.22 -2.67
N ILE A 17 6.59 14.66 -2.36
CA ILE A 17 7.19 13.52 -3.06
C ILE A 17 6.43 12.22 -2.78
N LEU A 18 6.05 11.96 -1.53
CA LEU A 18 5.29 10.76 -1.17
C LEU A 18 3.91 10.76 -1.85
N LYS A 19 3.22 11.91 -1.90
CA LYS A 19 1.96 12.04 -2.64
C LYS A 19 2.12 11.69 -4.12
N LEU A 20 3.20 12.18 -4.75
CA LEU A 20 3.46 11.95 -6.17
C LEU A 20 3.67 10.47 -6.46
N ILE A 21 4.56 9.80 -5.71
CA ILE A 21 4.86 8.37 -5.85
C ILE A 21 3.60 7.53 -5.62
N VAL A 22 2.86 7.82 -4.55
CA VAL A 22 1.63 7.11 -4.22
C VAL A 22 0.56 7.30 -5.32
N SER A 23 0.49 8.49 -5.92
CA SER A 23 -0.42 8.79 -7.03
C SER A 23 -0.04 8.08 -8.32
N ASP A 24 1.26 8.01 -8.64
CA ASP A 24 1.78 7.32 -9.83
C ASP A 24 1.63 5.80 -9.71
N VAL A 25 1.99 5.23 -8.55
CA VAL A 25 1.77 3.79 -8.28
C VAL A 25 0.28 3.46 -8.39
N ARG A 26 -0.60 4.27 -7.81
CA ARG A 26 -2.06 4.08 -7.91
C ARG A 26 -2.55 4.19 -9.36
N ARG A 27 -2.01 5.11 -10.16
CA ARG A 27 -2.38 5.29 -11.57
C ARG A 27 -1.94 4.09 -12.41
N THR A 28 -0.73 3.60 -12.22
CA THR A 28 -0.19 2.42 -12.91
C THR A 28 -0.98 1.16 -12.55
N LEU A 29 -1.32 0.96 -11.28
CA LEU A 29 -2.18 -0.16 -10.85
C LEU A 29 -3.59 -0.08 -11.46
N LYS A 30 -4.22 1.09 -11.45
CA LYS A 30 -5.53 1.28 -12.11
C LYS A 30 -5.46 1.04 -13.62
N PHE A 31 -4.34 1.37 -14.26
CA PHE A 31 -4.13 1.10 -15.68
C PHE A 31 -4.02 -0.40 -15.94
N LEU A 32 -3.22 -1.12 -15.17
CA LEU A 32 -3.11 -2.58 -15.20
C LEU A 32 -4.47 -3.27 -14.96
N GLN A 33 -5.26 -2.80 -13.98
CA GLN A 33 -6.63 -3.29 -13.76
C GLN A 33 -7.50 -3.14 -14.98
N LYS A 34 -7.48 -1.95 -15.59
CA LYS A 34 -8.31 -1.67 -16.77
C LYS A 34 -7.89 -2.57 -17.93
N TYR A 35 -6.58 -2.75 -18.13
CA TYR A 35 -6.03 -3.63 -19.16
C TYR A 35 -6.40 -5.11 -18.93
N ALA A 36 -6.23 -5.61 -17.69
CA ALA A 36 -6.60 -6.95 -17.31
C ALA A 36 -8.10 -7.21 -17.44
N PHE A 37 -8.95 -6.23 -17.10
CA PHE A 37 -10.39 -6.30 -17.30
C PHE A 37 -10.77 -6.44 -18.78
N PHE A 38 -10.11 -5.68 -19.67
CA PHE A 38 -10.32 -5.80 -21.12
C PHE A 38 -9.86 -7.15 -21.68
N ILE A 39 -8.76 -7.71 -21.18
CA ILE A 39 -8.27 -9.05 -21.59
C ILE A 39 -9.22 -10.15 -21.09
N LEU A 40 -9.69 -10.06 -19.85
CA LEU A 40 -10.58 -11.04 -19.23
C LEU A 40 -11.99 -11.03 -19.82
N LEU A 41 -12.47 -9.89 -20.33
CA LEU A 41 -13.74 -9.77 -21.07
C LEU A 41 -13.78 -10.67 -22.33
N GLY A 42 -12.62 -11.01 -22.90
CA GLY A 42 -12.52 -11.92 -24.06
C GLY A 42 -12.60 -13.42 -23.72
N PHE A 43 -12.50 -13.78 -22.44
CA PHE A 43 -12.57 -15.18 -21.99
C PHE A 43 -13.86 -15.40 -21.22
N SER A 44 -14.81 -16.12 -21.83
CA SER A 44 -16.12 -16.48 -21.26
C SER A 44 -16.06 -17.36 -19.98
N LEU A 45 -14.84 -17.71 -19.52
CA LEU A 45 -14.58 -18.73 -18.52
C LEU A 45 -13.77 -18.23 -17.31
N PHE A 46 -13.87 -16.94 -16.97
CA PHE A 46 -13.25 -16.46 -15.72
C PHE A 46 -14.30 -16.26 -14.63
N SER A 47 -14.25 -17.13 -13.63
CA SER A 47 -15.10 -17.05 -12.45
C SER A 47 -14.81 -15.78 -11.66
N LYS A 48 -15.81 -15.30 -10.91
CA LYS A 48 -15.67 -14.18 -9.96
C LYS A 48 -14.50 -14.37 -8.98
N LEU A 49 -14.08 -15.62 -8.75
CA LEU A 49 -12.94 -15.98 -7.90
C LEU A 49 -11.60 -15.55 -8.51
N PHE A 50 -11.40 -15.69 -9.82
CA PHE A 50 -10.15 -15.29 -10.47
C PHE A 50 -9.98 -13.78 -10.49
N LEU A 51 -11.05 -13.04 -10.77
CA LEU A 51 -11.07 -11.58 -10.60
C LEU A 51 -10.75 -11.21 -9.16
N LYS A 52 -11.40 -11.84 -8.16
CA LYS A 52 -11.10 -11.56 -6.75
C LYS A 52 -9.62 -11.82 -6.40
N LEU A 53 -9.03 -12.88 -6.92
CA LEU A 53 -7.61 -13.21 -6.71
C LEU A 53 -6.70 -12.16 -7.37
N PHE A 54 -6.97 -11.81 -8.63
CA PHE A 54 -6.22 -10.82 -9.39
C PHE A 54 -6.25 -9.44 -8.71
N TYR A 55 -7.45 -8.99 -8.30
CA TYR A 55 -7.62 -7.75 -7.54
C TYR A 55 -6.91 -7.83 -6.18
N SER A 56 -6.98 -8.95 -5.47
CA SER A 56 -6.34 -9.09 -4.15
C SER A 56 -4.81 -9.03 -4.19
N ILE A 57 -4.18 -9.52 -5.26
CA ILE A 57 -2.72 -9.51 -5.45
C ILE A 57 -2.22 -8.08 -5.68
N GLU A 58 -2.91 -7.34 -6.54
CA GLU A 58 -2.58 -5.94 -6.83
C GLU A 58 -2.73 -5.01 -5.63
N PHE A 59 -3.79 -5.20 -4.84
CA PHE A 59 -4.07 -4.38 -3.65
C PHE A 59 -2.98 -4.54 -2.56
N THR A 60 -2.44 -5.74 -2.39
CA THR A 60 -1.33 -5.98 -1.45
C THR A 60 -0.02 -5.33 -1.91
N LEU A 61 0.26 -5.36 -3.21
CA LEU A 61 1.46 -4.71 -3.78
C LEU A 61 1.44 -3.19 -3.55
N TYR A 62 0.26 -2.57 -3.60
CA TYR A 62 0.11 -1.14 -3.40
C TYR A 62 0.53 -0.68 -2.00
N ILE A 63 0.05 -1.37 -0.95
CA ILE A 63 0.37 -0.99 0.44
C ILE A 63 1.86 -1.18 0.75
N LEU A 64 2.48 -2.24 0.20
CA LEU A 64 3.92 -2.44 0.33
C LEU A 64 4.73 -1.31 -0.32
N ALA A 65 4.33 -0.86 -1.51
CA ALA A 65 4.98 0.26 -2.18
C ALA A 65 4.89 1.56 -1.37
N VAL A 66 3.70 1.85 -0.81
CA VAL A 66 3.47 3.02 0.05
C VAL A 66 4.31 2.92 1.34
N ALA A 67 4.34 1.73 1.96
CA ALA A 67 5.11 1.47 3.16
C ALA A 67 6.62 1.61 2.92
N LEU A 68 7.13 1.09 1.81
CA LEU A 68 8.53 1.24 1.42
C LEU A 68 8.90 2.71 1.20
N ALA A 69 8.07 3.45 0.46
CA ALA A 69 8.29 4.88 0.23
C ALA A 69 8.31 5.65 1.57
N TYR A 70 7.38 5.35 2.48
CA TYR A 70 7.40 5.93 3.82
C TYR A 70 8.72 5.63 4.56
N GLY A 71 9.19 4.38 4.53
CA GLY A 71 10.44 3.97 5.15
C GLY A 71 11.69 4.69 4.60
N ILE A 72 11.71 4.99 3.29
CA ILE A 72 12.83 5.67 2.63
C ILE A 72 12.81 7.17 2.91
N TYR A 73 11.65 7.81 2.79
CA TYR A 73 11.55 9.28 2.82
C TYR A 73 11.36 9.86 4.22
N LYS A 74 10.84 9.09 5.18
CA LYS A 74 10.62 9.57 6.55
C LYS A 74 11.95 9.63 7.30
N GLN A 75 12.41 10.83 7.60
CA GLN A 75 13.74 11.08 8.18
C GLN A 75 13.80 10.82 9.69
N ASP A 76 12.67 10.93 10.38
CA ASP A 76 12.54 10.80 11.84
C ASP A 76 12.24 9.37 12.31
N LEU A 77 12.68 8.35 11.57
CA LEU A 77 12.50 6.95 11.97
C LEU A 77 13.49 6.55 13.08
N PRO A 78 13.05 5.72 14.06
CA PRO A 78 13.92 5.24 15.14
C PRO A 78 15.16 4.52 14.63
N ALA A 79 16.27 4.56 15.37
CA ALA A 79 17.48 3.82 15.03
C ALA A 79 17.21 2.29 15.02
N PRO A 80 18.04 1.46 14.36
CA PRO A 80 17.84 0.01 14.29
C PRO A 80 17.75 -0.72 15.64
N GLU A 81 18.37 -0.17 16.68
CA GLU A 81 18.40 -0.73 18.04
C GLU A 81 17.27 -0.21 18.93
N GLU A 82 16.58 0.85 18.51
CA GLU A 82 15.47 1.42 19.24
C GLU A 82 14.16 0.68 18.97
N LYS A 83 13.18 0.91 19.85
CA LYS A 83 11.83 0.36 19.66
C LYS A 83 11.27 0.82 18.30
N PRO A 84 10.84 -0.12 17.43
CA PRO A 84 10.32 0.22 16.12
C PRO A 84 9.06 1.09 16.22
N ARG A 85 8.89 1.98 15.24
CA ARG A 85 7.66 2.74 15.07
C ARG A 85 6.65 1.89 14.32
N ASN A 86 5.56 1.54 14.98
CA ASN A 86 4.44 0.86 14.34
C ASN A 86 3.57 1.90 13.63
N VAL A 87 3.44 1.72 12.32
CA VAL A 87 2.63 2.55 11.44
C VAL A 87 1.58 1.68 10.79
N VAL A 88 0.33 2.13 10.85
CA VAL A 88 -0.82 1.44 10.26
C VAL A 88 -1.19 2.12 8.96
N PHE A 89 -1.13 1.39 7.86
CA PHE A 89 -1.59 1.84 6.56
C PHE A 89 -3.04 1.45 6.37
N VAL A 90 -3.88 2.42 6.07
CA VAL A 90 -5.29 2.20 5.77
C VAL A 90 -5.58 2.69 4.36
N ASP A 91 -5.90 1.77 3.45
CA ASP A 91 -6.38 2.09 2.11
C ASP A 91 -7.90 1.90 2.05
N MET A 92 -8.59 2.99 1.72
CA MET A 92 -10.03 3.01 1.49
C MET A 92 -10.27 3.24 0.00
N GLY A 93 -10.56 2.18 -0.73
CA GLY A 93 -10.95 2.21 -2.14
C GLY A 93 -12.47 2.21 -2.33
N HIS A 94 -12.89 2.38 -3.57
CA HIS A 94 -14.32 2.41 -3.95
C HIS A 94 -15.08 1.11 -3.65
N SER A 95 -14.38 -0.04 -3.60
CA SER A 95 -14.99 -1.36 -3.37
C SER A 95 -14.19 -2.26 -2.41
N ALA A 96 -13.10 -1.75 -1.83
CA ALA A 96 -12.20 -2.51 -0.99
C ALA A 96 -11.62 -1.65 0.13
N TYR A 97 -11.47 -2.25 1.30
CA TYR A 97 -10.84 -1.65 2.47
C TYR A 97 -9.72 -2.57 2.93
N GLN A 98 -8.52 -2.02 3.07
CA GLN A 98 -7.35 -2.81 3.46
C GLN A 98 -6.54 -2.09 4.52
N ILE A 99 -6.09 -2.87 5.50
CA ILE A 99 -5.23 -2.40 6.59
C ILE A 99 -3.95 -3.25 6.56
N SER A 100 -2.80 -2.61 6.78
CA SER A 100 -1.56 -3.33 7.08
C SER A 100 -0.79 -2.59 8.17
N VAL A 101 -0.16 -3.36 9.07
CA VAL A 101 0.65 -2.81 10.15
C VAL A 101 2.12 -3.07 9.87
N CYS A 102 2.91 -2.01 9.84
CA CYS A 102 4.34 -2.08 9.54
C CYS A 102 5.15 -1.50 10.69
N ALA A 103 6.18 -2.22 11.10
CA ALA A 103 7.17 -1.77 12.05
C ALA A 103 8.38 -1.19 11.30
N PHE A 104 8.72 0.07 11.60
CA PHE A 104 9.81 0.79 10.97
C PHE A 104 10.94 1.09 11.95
N ASN A 105 12.16 0.81 11.50
CA ASN A 105 13.40 1.42 11.97
C ASN A 105 14.11 2.04 10.77
N LYS A 106 15.11 2.89 11.00
CA LYS A 106 15.91 3.50 9.93
C LYS A 106 16.54 2.40 9.06
N GLY A 107 16.20 2.39 7.77
CA GLY A 107 16.68 1.40 6.80
C GLY A 107 16.08 -0.01 6.93
N LYS A 108 15.09 -0.23 7.81
CA LYS A 108 14.48 -1.55 8.03
C LYS A 108 12.95 -1.46 8.14
N LEU A 109 12.27 -2.28 7.36
CA LEU A 109 10.83 -2.46 7.36
C LEU A 109 10.50 -3.90 7.73
N LYS A 110 9.61 -4.09 8.71
CA LYS A 110 8.96 -5.37 8.98
C LYS A 110 7.46 -5.20 8.80
N VAL A 111 6.90 -5.94 7.84
CA VAL A 111 5.45 -5.97 7.60
C VAL A 111 4.86 -7.07 8.46
N ASN A 112 3.87 -6.72 9.27
CA ASN A 112 3.05 -7.69 9.99
C ASN A 112 1.70 -7.73 9.28
N CYS A 113 1.55 -8.75 8.43
CA CYS A 113 0.33 -9.06 7.68
C CYS A 113 -0.75 -9.60 8.61
#